data_AF-A0A7S2UD33-F1
#
_entry.id   AF-A0A7S2UD33-F1
#
_cell.length_a   1.000
_cell.length_b   1.000
_cell.length_c   1.000
_cell.angle_alpha   90.00
_cell.angle_beta   90.00
_cell.angle_gamma   90.00
#
_symmetry.space_group_name_H-M   'P 1'
#
loop_
_entity.id
_entity.type
_entity.pdbx_description
1 polymer ?
#
loop_
_entity_poly.entity_id
_entity_poly.type
_entity_poly.pdbx_seq_one_letter_code
_entity_poly.pdbx_strand_id
1 'polypeptide(L)'
;GQLGTWIGNQRQAFCRLKEGKASPLTDDRRKKLESIGFVFLCPPRNAPSWDQRFQELVDFKKINGHTNVPTKTGQLGTWIGNQRQAFCRLKEGKASPLTDDRRKKLESIGFVFLCPPRNAPSWDQRFQE
;
A
#
# COMPACT_ATOMS: atom_id res chain seq x y z
N GLY A 1 8.94 -11.25 -3.82
CA GLY A 1 9.62 -10.99 -5.11
C GLY A 1 10.67 -9.90 -4.96
N GLN A 2 11.75 -9.94 -5.75
CA GLN A 2 12.91 -9.05 -5.60
C GLN A 2 12.56 -7.55 -5.61
N LEU A 3 11.54 -7.14 -6.38
CA LEU A 3 11.10 -5.75 -6.45
C LEU A 3 10.45 -5.24 -5.15
N GLY A 4 9.68 -6.09 -4.45
CA GLY A 4 9.02 -5.72 -3.20
C GLY A 4 10.03 -5.46 -2.08
N THR A 5 11.02 -6.36 -1.95
CA THR A 5 12.16 -6.22 -1.05
C THR A 5 12.98 -4.98 -1.39
N TRP A 6 13.25 -4.74 -2.68
CA TRP A 6 14.00 -3.57 -3.12
C TRP A 6 13.29 -2.26 -2.78
N ILE A 7 11.98 -2.15 -3.04
CA ILE A 7 11.17 -0.97 -2.66
C ILE A 7 11.18 -0.76 -1.15
N GLY A 8 11.07 -1.82 -0.36
CA GLY A 8 11.18 -1.77 1.10
C GLY A 8 12.53 -1.19 1.55
N ASN A 9 13.62 -1.65 0.95
CA ASN A 9 14.96 -1.15 1.23
C ASN A 9 15.13 0.32 0.81
N GLN A 10 14.60 0.74 -0.35
CA GLN A 10 14.64 2.15 -0.77
C GLN A 10 13.89 3.07 0.19
N ARG A 11 12.71 2.64 0.68
CA ARG A 11 11.94 3.38 1.67
C ARG A 11 12.69 3.48 3.00
N GLN A 12 13.25 2.38 3.49
CA GLN A 12 14.05 2.40 4.72
C GLN A 12 15.27 3.32 4.61
N ALA A 13 15.97 3.30 3.47
CA ALA A 13 17.08 4.19 3.19
C ALA A 13 16.64 5.66 3.19
N PHE A 14 15.49 5.98 2.61
CA PHE A 14 14.93 7.33 2.66
C PHE A 14 14.60 7.78 4.09
N CYS A 15 14.08 6.90 4.93
CA CYS A 15 13.77 7.27 6.33
C CYS A 15 15.02 7.50 7.14
N ARG A 16 16.07 6.70 6.94
CA ARG A 16 17.38 6.96 7.54
C ARG A 16 17.91 8.32 7.12
N LEU A 17 17.80 8.67 5.84
CA LEU A 17 18.20 9.98 5.31
C LEU A 17 17.40 11.12 5.99
N LYS A 18 16.08 10.97 6.13
CA LYS A 18 15.21 11.96 6.80
C LYS A 18 15.54 12.12 8.28
N GLU A 19 15.97 11.05 8.94
CA GLU A 19 16.43 11.05 10.33
C GLU A 19 17.87 11.56 10.51
N GLY A 20 18.53 12.01 9.43
CA GLY A 20 19.93 12.48 9.47
C GLY A 20 20.97 11.37 9.63
N LYS A 21 20.59 10.11 9.43
CA LYS A 21 21.47 8.94 9.53
C LYS A 21 22.10 8.62 8.19
N ALA A 22 23.27 7.97 8.23
CA ALA A 22 23.93 7.44 7.04
C ALA A 22 22.98 6.56 6.21
N SER A 23 22.86 6.89 4.93
CA SER A 23 21.94 6.23 4.00
C SER A 23 22.62 5.98 2.65
N PRO A 24 22.42 4.81 2.02
CA PRO A 24 22.87 4.55 0.66
C PRO A 24 22.03 5.27 -0.40
N LEU A 25 20.99 6.02 0.00
CA LEU A 25 20.16 6.81 -0.90
C LEU A 25 20.79 8.19 -1.10
N THR A 26 21.46 8.39 -2.24
CA THR A 26 22.00 9.69 -2.64
C THR A 26 20.88 10.64 -3.09
N ASP A 27 21.14 11.95 -3.03
CA ASP A 27 20.19 12.98 -3.47
C ASP A 27 19.82 12.84 -4.96
N ASP A 28 20.79 12.52 -5.82
CA ASP A 28 20.54 12.24 -7.24
C ASP A 28 19.58 11.07 -7.46
N ARG A 29 19.77 9.98 -6.70
CA ARG A 29 18.90 8.81 -6.77
C ARG A 29 17.49 9.12 -6.25
N ARG A 30 17.39 9.93 -5.19
CA ARG A 30 16.11 10.42 -4.66
C ARG A 30 15.36 11.24 -5.71
N LYS A 31 16.02 12.23 -6.33
CA LYS A 31 15.41 13.10 -7.35
C LYS A 31 14.93 12.32 -8.57
N LYS A 32 15.70 11.33 -9.04
CA LYS A 32 15.29 10.44 -10.14
C LYS A 32 14.07 9.59 -9.81
N LEU A 33 13.91 9.18 -8.55
CA LEU A 33 12.75 8.44 -8.09
C LEU A 33 11.54 9.37 -7.94
N GLU A 34 11.72 10.56 -7.37
CA GLU A 34 10.68 11.59 -7.29
C GLU A 34 10.17 12.00 -8.68
N SER A 35 11.06 12.12 -9.69
CA SER A 35 10.68 12.51 -11.06
C SER A 35 9.82 11.49 -11.78
N ILE A 36 9.89 10.20 -11.40
CA ILE A 36 8.99 9.16 -11.91
C ILE A 36 7.73 8.99 -11.06
N GLY A 37 7.46 9.93 -10.13
CA GLY A 37 6.30 9.91 -9.25
C GLY A 37 6.43 8.93 -8.08
N PHE A 38 7.63 8.47 -7.74
CA PHE A 38 7.83 7.54 -6.63
C PHE A 38 7.58 8.23 -5.29
N VAL A 39 6.56 7.77 -4.57
CA VAL A 39 6.26 8.27 -3.23
C VAL A 39 7.10 7.54 -2.19
N PHE A 40 8.00 8.28 -1.56
CA PHE A 40 8.75 7.82 -0.39
C PHE A 40 7.85 7.79 0.85
N LEU A 41 7.64 6.60 1.41
CA LEU A 41 6.93 6.40 2.67
C LEU A 41 7.89 5.96 3.76
N CYS A 42 7.68 6.49 4.97
CA CYS A 42 8.42 6.11 6.16
C CYS A 42 7.54 5.41 7.20
N PRO A 43 7.20 4.14 6.95
CA PRO A 43 6.54 3.34 7.97
C PRO A 43 7.53 3.04 9.13
N PRO A 44 7.01 2.81 10.36
CA PRO A 44 7.83 2.38 11.50
C PRO A 44 8.68 1.17 11.18
N ARG A 45 9.87 1.05 11.81
CA ARG A 45 10.83 -0.03 11.54
C ARG A 45 10.24 -1.45 11.69
N ASN A 46 9.27 -1.62 12.58
CA ASN A 46 8.61 -2.91 12.86
C ASN A 46 7.25 -3.07 12.15
N ALA A 47 6.88 -2.12 11.28
CA ALA A 47 5.65 -2.25 10.52
C ALA A 47 5.81 -3.36 9.48
N PRO A 48 4.83 -4.27 9.34
CA PRO A 48 4.88 -5.30 8.32
C PRO A 48 5.00 -4.69 6.92
N SER A 49 5.82 -5.34 6.10
CA SER A 49 5.99 -4.95 4.70
C SER A 49 4.68 -5.09 3.92
N TRP A 50 4.61 -4.42 2.78
CA TRP A 50 3.46 -4.54 1.88
C TRP A 50 3.22 -5.99 1.45
N ASP A 51 4.28 -6.74 1.15
CA ASP A 51 4.19 -8.14 0.74
C ASP A 51 3.68 -9.04 1.87
N GLN A 52 4.07 -8.78 3.13
CA GLN A 52 3.52 -9.51 4.28
C GLN A 52 2.02 -9.27 4.45
N ARG A 53 1.57 -8.01 4.35
CA ARG A 53 0.14 -7.68 4.40
C ARG A 53 -0.65 -8.25 3.24
N PHE A 54 -0.04 -8.31 2.06
CA PHE A 54 -0.62 -8.98 0.91
C PHE A 54 -0.78 -10.48 1.18
N GLN A 55 0.21 -11.12 1.78
CA GLN A 55 0.11 -12.54 2.15
C GLN A 55 -0.99 -12.77 3.20
N GLU A 56 -1.10 -11.92 4.22
CA GLU A 56 -2.21 -11.96 5.19
C GLU A 56 -3.58 -11.85 4.50
N LEU A 57 -3.71 -11.00 3.48
CA LEU A 57 -4.94 -10.89 2.69
C LEU A 57 -5.23 -12.14 1.86
N VAL A 58 -4.20 -12.75 1.27
CA VAL A 58 -4.33 -14.01 0.54
C VAL A 58 -4.83 -15.12 1.46
N ASP A 59 -4.28 -15.22 2.67
CA ASP A 59 -4.68 -16.23 3.64
C ASP A 59 -6.08 -15.93 4.20
N PHE A 60 -6.42 -14.66 4.43
CA PHE A 60 -7.79 -14.26 4.76
C PHE A 60 -8.79 -14.69 3.68
N LYS A 61 -8.44 -14.49 2.39
CA LYS A 61 -9.28 -14.91 1.26
C LYS A 61 -9.46 -16.42 1.22
N LYS A 62 -8.40 -17.21 1.49
CA LYS A 62 -8.50 -18.68 1.52
C LYS A 62 -9.49 -19.16 2.60
N ILE A 63 -9.53 -18.47 3.74
CA ILE A 63 -10.39 -18.84 4.87
C ILE A 63 -11.82 -18.37 4.67
N ASN A 64 -12.04 -17.13 4.21
CA ASN A 64 -13.36 -16.50 4.14
C ASN A 64 -13.99 -16.53 2.73
N GLY A 65 -13.24 -16.94 1.71
CA GLY A 65 -13.67 -16.90 0.31
C GLY A 65 -13.64 -15.51 -0.35
N HIS A 66 -13.57 -14.43 0.45
CA HIS A 66 -13.56 -13.05 -0.04
C HIS A 66 -12.37 -12.23 0.48
N THR A 67 -12.01 -11.17 -0.24
CA THR A 67 -11.00 -10.19 0.20
C THR A 67 -11.62 -9.00 0.95
N ASN A 68 -12.90 -9.10 1.30
CA ASN A 68 -13.58 -8.07 2.07
C ASN A 68 -13.22 -8.19 3.55
N VAL A 69 -12.20 -7.44 3.98
CA VAL A 69 -11.79 -7.36 5.38
C VAL A 69 -12.34 -6.06 5.96
N PRO A 70 -13.20 -6.14 6.99
CA PRO A 70 -13.69 -4.96 7.66
C PRO A 70 -12.58 -4.09 8.23
N THR A 71 -12.79 -2.77 8.27
CA THR A 71 -11.82 -1.85 8.87
C THR A 71 -11.55 -2.16 10.35
N LYS A 72 -12.55 -2.73 11.03
CA LYS A 72 -12.49 -3.16 12.43
C LYS A 72 -11.64 -4.41 12.68
N THR A 73 -11.23 -5.14 11.64
CA THR A 73 -10.36 -6.34 11.74
C THR A 73 -8.89 -5.98 12.03
N GLY A 74 -8.64 -4.81 12.62
CA GLY A 74 -7.34 -4.36 13.08
C GLY A 74 -6.44 -3.83 11.96
N GLN A 75 -5.17 -4.24 12.00
CA GLN A 75 -4.13 -3.67 11.15
C GLN A 75 -4.31 -4.00 9.66
N LEU A 76 -4.87 -5.18 9.33
CA LEU A 76 -5.16 -5.59 7.96
C LEU A 76 -6.29 -4.76 7.34
N GLY A 77 -7.37 -4.51 8.11
CA GLY A 77 -8.48 -3.65 7.69
C GLY A 77 -8.04 -2.21 7.40
N THR A 78 -7.24 -1.64 8.31
CA THR A 78 -6.60 -0.32 8.11
C THR A 78 -5.72 -0.32 6.86
N TRP A 79 -4.91 -1.37 6.65
CA TRP A 79 -4.04 -1.48 5.48
C TRP A 79 -4.83 -1.52 4.17
N ILE A 80 -5.96 -2.24 4.13
CA ILE A 80 -6.89 -2.31 3.00
C ILE A 80 -7.52 -0.95 2.71
N GLY A 81 -7.96 -0.22 3.74
CA GLY A 81 -8.44 1.15 3.60
C GLY A 81 -7.39 2.06 2.96
N ASN A 82 -6.13 1.94 3.39
CA ASN A 82 -5.02 2.69 2.81
C ASN A 82 -4.75 2.32 1.34
N GLN A 83 -4.86 1.04 0.95
CA GLN A 83 -4.70 0.64 -0.46
C GLN A 83 -5.79 1.26 -1.35
N ARG A 84 -7.04 1.31 -0.86
CA ARG A 84 -8.16 1.92 -1.58
C ARG A 84 -8.00 3.42 -1.74
N GLN A 85 -7.59 4.12 -0.66
CA GLN A 85 -7.31 5.55 -0.74
C GLN A 85 -6.13 5.84 -1.69
N ALA A 86 -5.09 5.02 -1.67
CA ALA A 86 -3.98 5.12 -2.60
C ALA A 86 -4.44 4.91 -4.06
N PHE A 87 -5.36 3.97 -4.31
CA PHE A 87 -5.96 3.78 -5.62
C PHE A 87 -6.82 4.97 -6.07
N CYS A 88 -7.64 5.54 -5.19
CA CYS A 88 -8.39 6.77 -5.47
C CYS A 88 -7.47 7.91 -5.91
N ARG A 89 -6.38 8.14 -5.17
CA ARG A 89 -5.39 9.17 -5.52
C ARG A 89 -4.77 8.90 -6.89
N LEU A 90 -4.43 7.64 -7.17
CA LEU A 90 -3.90 7.24 -8.48
C LEU A 90 -4.91 7.51 -9.61
N LYS A 91 -6.20 7.19 -9.40
CA LYS A 91 -7.30 7.50 -10.34
C LYS A 91 -7.48 9.00 -10.57
N GLU A 92 -7.26 9.82 -9.56
CA GLU A 92 -7.30 11.29 -9.64
C GLU A 92 -6.03 11.89 -10.27
N GLY A 93 -5.07 11.07 -10.73
CA GLY A 93 -3.80 11.54 -11.28
C GLY A 93 -2.83 12.10 -10.23
N LYS A 94 -3.10 11.86 -8.94
CA LYS A 94 -2.25 12.31 -7.83
C LYS A 94 -1.18 11.26 -7.51
N ALA A 95 -0.08 11.74 -6.94
CA ALA A 95 0.99 10.87 -6.46
C ALA A 95 0.45 9.83 -5.47
N SER A 96 0.75 8.56 -5.74
CA SER A 96 0.24 7.42 -4.97
C SER A 96 1.36 6.45 -4.61
N PRO A 97 1.36 5.89 -3.39
CA PRO A 97 2.30 4.84 -3.00
C PRO A 97 1.93 3.45 -3.55
N LEU A 98 0.77 3.34 -4.22
CA LEU A 98 0.31 2.14 -4.91
C LEU A 98 0.91 2.11 -6.32
N THR A 99 1.88 1.24 -6.53
CA THR A 99 2.48 1.00 -7.85
C THR A 99 1.57 0.12 -8.70
N ASP A 100 1.72 0.17 -10.03
CA ASP A 100 0.97 -0.71 -10.93
C ASP A 100 1.18 -2.20 -10.64
N ASP A 101 2.39 -2.62 -10.25
CA ASP A 101 2.67 -4.01 -9.84
C ASP A 101 1.82 -4.43 -8.63
N ARG A 102 1.72 -3.56 -7.62
CA ARG A 102 0.91 -3.80 -6.42
C ARG A 102 -0.58 -3.82 -6.74
N ARG A 103 -1.02 -2.92 -7.63
CA ARG A 103 -2.40 -2.93 -8.14
C ARG A 103 -2.71 -4.25 -8.82
N LYS A 104 -1.89 -4.68 -9.78
CA LYS A 104 -2.06 -5.95 -10.51
C LYS A 104 -2.08 -7.17 -9.58
N LYS A 105 -1.22 -7.19 -8.55
CA LYS A 105 -1.24 -8.25 -7.53
C LYS A 105 -2.56 -8.30 -6.76
N LEU A 106 -3.06 -7.15 -6.32
CA LEU A 106 -4.36 -7.09 -5.64
C LEU A 106 -5.50 -7.48 -6.60
N GLU A 107 -5.50 -7.01 -7.84
CA GLU A 107 -6.48 -7.40 -8.88
C GLU A 107 -6.46 -8.93 -9.12
N SER A 108 -5.28 -9.56 -9.16
CA SER A 108 -5.13 -11.01 -9.38
C SER A 108 -5.79 -11.88 -8.31
N ILE A 109 -5.96 -11.36 -7.09
CA ILE A 109 -6.66 -12.05 -6.01
C ILE A 109 -8.14 -11.65 -5.94
N GLY A 110 -8.66 -10.94 -6.95
CA GLY A 110 -10.05 -10.46 -6.98
C GLY A 110 -10.32 -9.32 -6.01
N PHE A 111 -9.30 -8.57 -5.60
CA PHE A 111 -9.48 -7.43 -4.71
C PHE A 111 -10.18 -6.28 -5.44
N VAL A 112 -11.33 -5.87 -4.91
CA VAL A 112 -12.12 -4.78 -5.49
C VAL A 112 -11.62 -3.43 -4.97
N PHE A 113 -11.09 -2.62 -5.88
CA PHE A 113 -10.75 -1.23 -5.61
C PHE A 113 -11.97 -0.35 -5.82
N LEU A 114 -12.70 -0.04 -4.75
CA LEU A 114 -13.72 1.01 -4.82
C LEU A 114 -13.14 2.35 -4.41
N CYS A 115 -13.44 3.36 -5.22
CA CYS A 115 -13.26 4.76 -4.86
C CYS A 115 -14.63 5.39 -4.59
N PRO A 116 -15.23 5.17 -3.40
CA PRO A 116 -16.46 5.83 -3.05
C PRO A 116 -16.31 7.36 -3.06
N PRO A 117 -17.33 8.12 -3.48
CA PRO A 117 -17.37 9.55 -3.24
C PRO A 117 -17.29 9.84 -1.73
N ARG A 118 -16.84 11.04 -1.36
CA ARG A 118 -16.52 11.41 0.03
C ARG A 118 -17.66 11.16 1.05
N ASN A 119 -18.90 11.14 0.58
CA ASN A 119 -20.10 10.95 1.41
C ASN A 119 -20.64 9.51 1.39
N ALA A 120 -19.93 8.57 0.79
CA ALA A 120 -20.46 7.23 0.62
C ALA A 120 -20.34 6.39 1.91
N PRO A 121 -21.22 5.39 2.10
CA PRO A 121 -21.20 4.52 3.27
C PRO A 121 -19.84 3.83 3.42
N SER A 122 -19.48 3.54 4.66
CA SER A 122 -18.21 2.87 4.96
C SER A 122 -18.15 1.52 4.26
N TRP A 123 -16.95 1.01 4.10
CA TRP A 123 -16.75 -0.23 3.36
C TRP A 123 -17.48 -1.43 4.00
N ASP A 124 -17.53 -1.43 5.33
CA ASP A 124 -18.25 -2.41 6.15
C ASP A 124 -19.77 -2.40 5.87
N GLN A 125 -20.36 -1.24 5.56
CA GLN A 125 -21.80 -1.11 5.31
C GLN A 125 -22.23 -1.55 3.91
N ARG A 126 -21.29 -1.62 2.96
CA ARG A 126 -21.62 -1.86 1.55
C ARG A 126 -21.69 -3.35 1.17
N PHE A 127 -21.16 -4.23 2.02
CA PHE A 127 -20.93 -5.65 1.74
C PHE A 127 -21.41 -6.53 2.91
N GLN A 128 -22.45 -6.08 3.60
CA GLN A 128 -23.10 -6.79 4.71
C GLN A 128 -24.35 -7.60 4.27
N GLU A 129 -24.52 -7.83 2.97
CA GLU A 129 -25.63 -8.64 2.42
C GLU A 129 -25.26 -10.13 2.34
#